data_AF-A0A962KF56-F1
#
_entry.id   AF-A0A962KF56-F1
#
_cell.length_a   1.000
_cell.length_b   1.000
_cell.length_c   1.000
_cell.angle_alpha   90.00
_cell.angle_beta   90.00
_cell.angle_gamma   90.00
#
_symmetry.space_group_name_H-M   'P 1'
#
loop_
_entity.id
_entity.type
_entity.pdbx_description
1 polymer ?
#
loop_
_entity_poly.entity_id
_entity_poly.type
_entity_poly.pdbx_seq_one_letter_code
_entity_poly.pdbx_strand_id
1 'polypeptide(L)'
;MIAKWGRRLAILAALFITGCAATGKDLVRDNTVQIEKVSSRWATVRFVNVVQEDGEVRLRGEVVRWPVGRGPIPGHIDLEVIGPDGEIVEEAVVKYHRRSVKSRHATFYTPLKTVPPPESIIRVTHDTRAVFSCERLHCE
;
A
#
# COMPACT_ATOMS: atom_id res chain seq x y z
N MET A 1 32.23 -23.54 64.71
CA MET A 1 32.50 -23.87 63.29
C MET A 1 31.16 -23.84 62.56
N ILE A 2 30.87 -22.75 61.84
CA ILE A 2 29.56 -22.49 61.21
C ILE A 2 29.65 -22.93 59.75
N ALA A 3 28.76 -23.87 59.38
CA ALA A 3 28.72 -24.55 58.10
C ALA A 3 28.35 -23.60 56.95
N LYS A 4 29.07 -23.75 55.84
CA LYS A 4 28.96 -22.95 54.61
C LYS A 4 27.62 -23.20 53.93
N TRP A 5 26.77 -22.17 53.86
CA TRP A 5 25.50 -22.22 53.15
C TRP A 5 25.69 -22.13 51.63
N GLY A 6 24.97 -23.01 50.94
CA GLY A 6 25.05 -23.28 49.52
C GLY A 6 24.74 -22.06 48.66
N ARG A 7 25.80 -21.61 48.01
CA ARG A 7 25.90 -20.85 46.77
C ARG A 7 24.85 -21.29 45.71
N ARG A 8 23.63 -20.76 45.78
CA ARG A 8 22.61 -20.84 44.71
C ARG A 8 21.81 -19.53 44.65
N LEU A 9 22.48 -18.47 44.24
CA LEU A 9 21.87 -17.18 43.89
C LEU A 9 22.51 -16.74 42.58
N ALA A 10 22.16 -17.44 41.50
CA ALA A 10 22.66 -17.14 40.18
C ALA A 10 21.55 -17.37 39.16
N ILE A 11 21.26 -16.31 38.41
CA ILE A 11 20.60 -16.30 37.10
C ILE A 11 19.06 -16.35 37.15
N LEU A 12 18.43 -15.20 37.42
CA LEU A 12 17.00 -14.98 37.14
C LEU A 12 16.70 -13.51 36.74
N ALA A 13 17.66 -12.85 36.10
CA ALA A 13 17.49 -11.48 35.62
C ALA A 13 18.33 -11.27 34.35
N ALA A 14 17.70 -11.41 33.17
CA ALA A 14 18.08 -10.74 31.91
C ALA A 14 17.43 -11.41 30.68
N LEU A 15 16.10 -11.56 30.68
CA LEU A 15 15.35 -11.73 29.43
C LEU A 15 14.50 -10.48 29.22
N PHE A 16 15.18 -9.35 29.03
CA PHE A 16 14.61 -8.19 28.36
C PHE A 16 14.50 -8.57 26.88
N ILE A 17 13.35 -9.14 26.53
CA ILE A 17 12.94 -9.30 25.14
C ILE A 17 12.56 -7.90 24.67
N THR A 18 13.56 -7.16 24.17
CA THR A 18 13.32 -5.92 23.43
C THR A 18 12.63 -6.31 22.14
N GLY A 19 11.29 -6.30 22.14
CA GLY A 19 10.53 -6.32 20.91
C GLY A 19 10.83 -5.03 20.15
N CYS A 20 11.54 -5.13 19.03
CA CYS A 20 11.56 -4.06 18.04
C CYS A 20 10.12 -3.90 17.53
N ALA A 21 9.40 -2.93 18.09
CA ALA A 21 8.21 -2.40 17.46
C ALA A 21 8.68 -1.69 16.19
N ALA A 22 8.72 -2.43 15.08
CA ALA A 22 8.90 -1.85 13.75
C ALA A 22 7.70 -0.93 13.51
N THR A 23 7.94 0.37 13.65
CA THR A 23 6.94 1.42 13.41
C THR A 23 7.03 1.74 11.92
N GLY A 24 6.04 1.32 11.13
CA GLY A 24 5.95 1.65 9.71
C GLY A 24 5.87 3.17 9.50
N LYS A 25 6.57 3.67 8.48
CA LYS A 25 6.60 5.10 8.13
C LYS A 25 5.52 5.40 7.10
N ASP A 26 4.62 6.34 7.40
CA ASP A 26 3.61 6.82 6.45
C ASP A 26 4.21 7.97 5.63
N LEU A 27 4.60 7.68 4.39
CA LEU A 27 5.29 8.65 3.52
C LEU A 27 4.42 9.83 3.11
N VAL A 28 3.09 9.65 3.17
CA VAL A 28 2.11 10.70 2.87
C VAL A 28 2.01 11.64 4.07
N ARG A 29 1.91 11.08 5.27
CA ARG A 29 1.80 11.85 6.52
C ARG A 29 3.07 12.64 6.81
N ASP A 30 4.21 12.10 6.43
CA ASP A 30 5.52 12.75 6.58
C ASP A 30 5.82 13.76 5.45
N ASN A 31 4.82 14.06 4.61
CA ASN A 31 4.89 15.02 3.51
C ASN A 31 6.06 14.77 2.53
N THR A 32 6.51 13.50 2.45
CA THR A 32 7.59 13.07 1.56
C THR A 32 7.07 12.86 0.14
N VAL A 33 5.80 12.49 0.01
CA VAL A 33 5.14 12.18 -1.26
C VAL A 33 3.77 12.85 -1.30
N GLN A 34 3.42 13.43 -2.45
CA GLN A 34 2.09 13.99 -2.70
C GLN A 34 1.19 12.95 -3.38
N ILE A 35 -0.10 12.95 -3.06
CA ILE A 35 -1.07 12.04 -3.68
C ILE A 35 -2.02 12.83 -4.56
N GLU A 36 -2.07 12.45 -5.83
CA GLU A 36 -3.06 12.93 -6.79
C GLU A 36 -4.11 11.83 -7.05
N LYS A 37 -5.40 12.18 -6.94
CA LYS A 37 -6.50 11.22 -7.11
C LYS A 37 -7.38 11.65 -8.28
N VAL A 38 -7.38 10.86 -9.34
CA VAL A 38 -8.21 11.11 -10.52
C VAL A 38 -9.39 10.14 -10.52
N SER A 39 -10.58 10.69 -10.26
CA SER A 39 -11.83 9.92 -10.22
C SER A 39 -12.47 9.84 -11.60
N SER A 40 -13.25 8.79 -11.84
CA SER A 40 -14.03 8.64 -13.08
C SER A 40 -15.50 8.96 -12.86
N ARG A 41 -16.25 8.98 -13.97
CA ARG A 41 -17.72 8.98 -13.97
C ARG A 41 -18.34 7.87 -13.12
N TRP A 42 -17.65 6.73 -12.95
CA TRP A 42 -18.19 5.50 -12.36
C TRP A 42 -17.71 5.22 -10.93
N ALA A 43 -16.64 5.89 -10.50
CA ALA A 43 -16.03 5.65 -9.21
C ALA A 43 -15.17 6.83 -8.76
N THR A 44 -15.15 7.02 -7.45
CA THR A 44 -14.31 8.00 -6.76
C THR A 44 -13.25 7.29 -5.94
N VAL A 45 -12.01 7.74 -6.04
CA VAL A 45 -10.92 7.28 -5.16
C VAL A 45 -11.06 7.98 -3.81
N ARG A 46 -11.49 7.23 -2.79
CA ARG A 46 -11.83 7.78 -1.48
C ARG A 46 -10.57 8.14 -0.69
N PHE A 47 -9.70 7.17 -0.49
CA PHE A 47 -8.42 7.35 0.19
C PHE A 47 -7.32 6.53 -0.49
N VAL A 48 -6.09 7.00 -0.31
CA VAL A 48 -4.85 6.34 -0.71
C VAL A 48 -3.85 6.61 0.39
N ASN A 49 -3.21 5.55 0.87
CA ASN A 49 -2.15 5.58 1.87
C ASN A 49 -0.94 4.85 1.31
N VAL A 50 0.25 5.37 1.62
CA VAL A 50 1.53 4.82 1.18
C VAL A 50 2.37 4.60 2.43
N VAL A 51 2.60 3.33 2.74
CA VAL A 51 3.29 2.93 3.97
C VAL A 51 4.59 2.23 3.59
N GLN A 52 5.68 2.60 4.26
CA GLN A 52 6.96 1.92 4.17
C GLN A 52 7.17 1.06 5.42
N GLU A 53 7.30 -0.25 5.22
CA GLU A 53 7.51 -1.26 6.27
C GLU A 53 8.61 -2.23 5.80
N ASP A 54 9.60 -2.50 6.66
CA ASP A 54 10.68 -3.46 6.39
C ASP A 54 11.44 -3.24 5.06
N GLY A 55 11.53 -1.98 4.61
CA GLY A 55 12.18 -1.61 3.34
C GLY A 55 11.29 -1.75 2.11
N GLU A 56 10.08 -2.29 2.24
CA GLU A 56 9.08 -2.33 1.18
C GLU A 56 8.14 -1.13 1.26
N VAL A 57 7.80 -0.55 0.11
CA VAL A 57 6.76 0.49 0.02
C VAL A 57 5.49 -0.13 -0.51
N ARG A 58 4.39 0.08 0.22
CA ARG A 58 3.09 -0.52 -0.05
C ARG A 58 2.05 0.57 -0.19
N LEU A 59 1.34 0.53 -1.31
CA LEU A 59 0.23 1.42 -1.59
C LEU A 59 -1.08 0.71 -1.31
N ARG A 60 -1.96 1.35 -0.55
CA ARG A 60 -3.31 0.87 -0.25
C ARG A 60 -4.32 1.97 -0.46
N GLY A 61 -5.45 1.65 -1.08
CA GLY A 61 -6.54 2.61 -1.20
C GLY A 61 -7.92 1.98 -1.27
N GLU A 62 -8.93 2.84 -1.31
CA GLU A 62 -10.34 2.47 -1.50
C GLU A 62 -10.95 3.28 -2.64
N VAL A 63 -11.67 2.58 -3.52
CA VAL A 63 -12.57 3.16 -4.50
C VAL A 63 -14.01 2.91 -4.11
N VAL A 64 -14.86 3.91 -4.33
CA VAL A 64 -16.29 3.85 -4.07
C VAL A 64 -17.05 4.17 -5.34
N ARG A 65 -18.11 3.42 -5.62
CA ARG A 65 -18.99 3.65 -6.77
C ARG A 65 -19.59 5.06 -6.75
N TRP A 66 -19.54 5.73 -7.90
CA TRP A 66 -20.20 7.02 -8.13
C TRP A 66 -20.92 7.02 -9.49
N PRO A 67 -22.14 7.59 -9.63
CA PRO A 67 -23.02 8.02 -8.56
C PRO A 67 -23.46 6.86 -7.66
N VAL A 68 -23.99 7.20 -6.49
CA VAL A 68 -24.41 6.24 -5.46
C VAL A 68 -25.52 5.34 -6.02
N GLY A 69 -25.19 4.09 -6.36
CA GLY A 69 -26.12 3.14 -6.97
C GLY A 69 -25.77 1.69 -6.66
N ARG A 70 -26.61 0.75 -7.11
CA ARG A 70 -26.34 -0.69 -6.98
C ARG A 70 -25.43 -1.15 -8.12
N GLY A 71 -24.65 -2.20 -7.86
CA GLY A 71 -23.86 -2.90 -8.87
C GLY A 71 -22.34 -2.74 -8.72
N PRO A 72 -21.57 -3.52 -9.48
CA PRO A 72 -20.11 -3.56 -9.36
C PRO A 72 -19.48 -2.27 -9.88
N ILE A 73 -18.36 -1.88 -9.29
CA ILE A 73 -17.46 -0.89 -9.89
C ILE A 73 -16.73 -1.58 -11.06
N PRO A 74 -16.88 -1.11 -12.32
CA PRO A 74 -16.13 -1.63 -13.44
C PRO A 74 -14.77 -0.93 -13.55
N GLY A 75 -13.76 -1.61 -14.11
CA GLY A 75 -12.46 -1.02 -14.40
C GLY A 75 -11.33 -1.47 -13.48
N HIS A 76 -10.34 -0.60 -13.33
CA HIS A 76 -9.09 -0.80 -12.61
C HIS A 76 -8.54 0.53 -12.11
N ILE A 77 -7.42 0.48 -11.40
CA ILE A 77 -6.64 1.64 -11.00
C ILE A 77 -5.37 1.68 -11.84
N ASP A 78 -5.12 2.80 -12.49
CA ASP A 78 -3.81 3.15 -13.04
C ASP A 78 -3.03 3.90 -11.97
N LEU A 79 -1.80 3.45 -11.74
CA LEU A 79 -0.88 4.00 -10.78
C LEU A 79 0.33 4.54 -11.52
N GLU A 80 0.64 5.81 -11.30
CA GLU A 80 1.85 6.46 -11.79
C GLU A 80 2.60 7.04 -10.58
N VAL A 81 3.90 6.76 -10.48
CA VAL A 81 4.82 7.41 -9.56
C VAL A 81 5.63 8.39 -10.39
N ILE A 82 5.42 9.68 -10.16
CA ILE A 82 6.04 10.77 -10.90
C ILE A 82 7.11 11.38 -10.01
N GLY A 83 8.35 11.40 -10.50
CA GLY A 83 9.49 12.00 -9.81
C GLY A 83 9.39 13.52 -9.70
N PRO A 84 10.29 14.16 -8.92
CA PRO A 84 10.30 15.61 -8.76
C PRO A 84 10.65 16.38 -10.04
N ASP A 85 11.31 15.72 -11.00
CA ASP A 85 11.59 16.21 -12.35
C ASP A 85 10.38 16.11 -13.30
N GLY A 86 9.30 15.46 -12.88
CA GLY A 86 8.12 15.19 -13.69
C GLY A 86 8.20 13.92 -14.53
N GLU A 87 9.27 13.14 -14.42
CA GLU A 87 9.40 11.87 -15.13
C GLU A 87 8.63 10.75 -14.41
N ILE A 88 8.05 9.81 -15.17
CA ILE A 88 7.38 8.65 -14.58
C ILE A 88 8.45 7.63 -14.19
N VAL A 89 8.60 7.41 -12.90
CA VAL A 89 9.55 6.46 -12.31
C VAL A 89 8.96 5.05 -12.25
N GLU A 90 7.65 4.93 -12.06
CA GLU A 90 6.96 3.66 -12.01
C GLU A 90 5.51 3.79 -12.52
N GLU A 91 5.07 2.79 -13.29
CA GLU A 91 3.70 2.68 -13.75
C GLU A 91 3.17 1.26 -13.46
N ALA A 92 1.93 1.16 -13.01
CA ALA A 92 1.29 -0.12 -12.75
C ALA A 92 -0.22 -0.06 -12.94
N VAL A 93 -0.78 -1.17 -13.43
CA VAL A 93 -2.22 -1.40 -13.50
C VAL A 93 -2.65 -2.30 -12.36
N VAL A 94 -3.47 -1.76 -11.45
CA VAL A 94 -3.85 -2.40 -10.20
C VAL A 94 -5.32 -2.80 -10.22
N LYS A 95 -5.58 -4.10 -9.99
CA LYS A 95 -6.94 -4.60 -9.77
C LYS A 95 -7.36 -4.35 -8.32
N TYR A 96 -8.58 -3.87 -8.13
CA TYR A 96 -9.18 -3.77 -6.80
C TYR A 96 -9.96 -5.03 -6.42
N HIS A 97 -10.00 -5.28 -5.13
CA HIS A 97 -10.68 -6.39 -4.48
C HIS A 97 -11.99 -5.90 -3.86
N ARG A 98 -13.07 -6.62 -4.12
CA ARG A 98 -14.41 -6.34 -3.59
C ARG A 98 -14.84 -7.44 -2.64
N ARG A 99 -15.51 -7.07 -1.56
CA ARG A 99 -16.08 -8.04 -0.60
C ARG A 99 -17.18 -8.91 -1.24
N SER A 100 -17.95 -8.34 -2.15
CA SER A 100 -19.00 -9.04 -2.89
C SER A 100 -19.28 -8.36 -4.24
N VAL A 101 -19.95 -9.05 -5.15
CA VAL A 101 -20.35 -8.51 -6.46
C VAL A 101 -21.28 -7.30 -6.34
N LYS A 102 -22.04 -7.22 -5.23
CA LYS A 102 -22.97 -6.10 -4.94
C LYS A 102 -22.30 -4.96 -4.16
N SER A 103 -21.05 -5.12 -3.75
CA SER A 103 -20.33 -4.11 -2.98
C SER A 103 -20.11 -2.86 -3.82
N ARG A 104 -20.38 -1.70 -3.21
CA ARG A 104 -20.03 -0.38 -3.78
C ARG A 104 -18.65 0.10 -3.36
N HIS A 105 -17.96 -0.69 -2.55
CA HIS A 105 -16.63 -0.43 -2.03
C HIS A 105 -15.69 -1.49 -2.59
N ALA A 106 -14.54 -1.07 -3.07
CA ALA A 106 -13.46 -1.96 -3.40
C ALA A 106 -12.14 -1.38 -2.90
N THR A 107 -11.28 -2.25 -2.40
CA THR A 107 -9.96 -1.89 -1.88
C THR A 107 -8.90 -2.38 -2.82
N PHE A 108 -7.88 -1.58 -3.08
CA PHE A 108 -6.71 -2.01 -3.84
C PHE A 108 -5.46 -1.94 -2.96
N TYR A 109 -4.53 -2.80 -3.31
CA TYR A 109 -3.25 -2.94 -2.65
C TYR A 109 -2.23 -3.33 -3.71
N THR A 110 -1.09 -2.64 -3.75
CA THR A 110 0.04 -3.03 -4.57
C THR A 110 1.35 -2.67 -3.85
N PRO A 111 2.37 -3.54 -3.89
CA PRO A 111 3.73 -3.10 -3.60
C PRO A 111 4.19 -2.14 -4.71
N LEU A 112 5.00 -1.15 -4.35
CA LEU A 112 5.81 -0.40 -5.29
C LEU A 112 7.14 -1.12 -5.46
N LYS A 113 7.65 -1.16 -6.69
CA LYS A 113 8.96 -1.76 -7.00
C LYS A 113 10.10 -0.85 -6.53
N THR A 114 9.84 0.45 -6.47
CA THR A 114 10.81 1.47 -6.11
C THR A 114 10.35 2.27 -4.90
N VAL A 115 11.31 2.77 -4.11
CA VAL A 115 11.02 3.77 -3.08
C VAL A 115 10.90 5.11 -3.81
N PRO A 116 9.73 5.78 -3.76
CA PRO A 116 9.57 7.06 -4.45
C PRO A 116 10.59 8.09 -3.91
N PRO A 117 11.27 8.85 -4.78
CA PRO A 117 12.13 9.94 -4.32
C PRO A 117 11.31 10.99 -3.56
N PRO A 118 11.94 11.80 -2.68
CA PRO A 118 11.26 12.92 -2.02
C PRO A 118 10.60 13.85 -3.04
N GLU A 119 9.47 14.44 -2.66
CA GLU A 119 8.67 15.36 -3.50
C GLU A 119 8.02 14.71 -4.72
N SER A 120 8.03 13.38 -4.81
CA SER A 120 7.29 12.65 -5.85
C SER A 120 5.78 12.84 -5.72
N ILE A 121 5.09 12.69 -6.84
CA ILE A 121 3.63 12.65 -6.92
C ILE A 121 3.22 11.21 -7.26
N ILE A 122 2.42 10.60 -6.40
CA ILE A 122 1.75 9.34 -6.71
C ILE A 122 0.36 9.68 -7.24
N ARG A 123 0.17 9.47 -8.55
CA ARG A 123 -1.13 9.64 -9.20
C ARG A 123 -1.87 8.31 -9.24
N VAL A 124 -3.09 8.33 -8.74
CA VAL A 124 -4.01 7.19 -8.71
C VAL A 124 -5.24 7.55 -9.52
N THR A 125 -5.37 6.92 -10.68
CA THR A 125 -6.44 7.17 -11.64
C THR A 125 -7.37 5.96 -11.70
N HIS A 126 -8.67 6.19 -11.61
CA HIS A 126 -9.64 5.13 -11.90
C HIS A 126 -10.02 5.15 -13.38
N ASP A 127 -9.70 4.09 -14.12
CA ASP A 127 -10.13 3.91 -15.51
C ASP A 127 -11.12 2.73 -15.63
N THR A 128 -12.09 2.87 -16.53
CA THR A 128 -13.10 1.85 -16.86
C THR A 128 -12.77 1.02 -18.09
N ARG A 129 -11.72 1.37 -18.84
CA ARG A 129 -11.25 0.57 -19.95
C ARG A 129 -10.90 -0.83 -19.45
N ALA A 130 -11.21 -1.83 -20.27
CA ALA A 130 -10.72 -3.17 -19.97
C ALA A 130 -9.20 -3.15 -20.14
N VAL A 131 -8.47 -3.58 -19.11
CA VAL A 131 -7.05 -3.89 -19.27
C VAL A 131 -7.01 -5.14 -20.14
N PHE A 132 -6.90 -4.97 -21.45
CA PHE A 132 -6.39 -6.03 -22.30
C PHE A 132 -4.89 -6.10 -22.00
N SER A 133 -4.55 -6.74 -20.88
CA SER A 133 -3.19 -7.17 -20.64
C SER A 133 -2.90 -8.26 -21.67
N CYS A 134 -2.51 -7.83 -22.87
CA CYS A 134 -1.92 -8.66 -23.90
C CYS A 134 -0.45 -8.90 -23.51
N GLU A 135 -0.23 -9.43 -22.31
CA GLU A 135 1.09 -9.83 -21.81
C GLU A 135 1.00 -11.21 -21.19
N ARG A 136 0.44 -12.10 -22.01
CA ARG A 136 0.56 -13.55 -21.92
C ARG A 136 0.21 -14.06 -23.32
N LEU A 137 1.08 -14.92 -23.87
CA LEU A 137 1.14 -15.46 -25.23
C LEU A 137 2.07 -14.61 -26.15
N HIS A 138 3.32 -14.95 -26.51
CA HIS A 138 3.96 -16.26 -26.68
C HIS A 138 2.95 -17.34 -27.06
N CYS A 139 2.29 -17.14 -28.21
CA CYS A 139 1.80 -18.24 -29.01
C CYS A 139 2.81 -18.42 -30.15
N GLU A 140 3.76 -19.33 -29.92
CA GLU A 140 4.24 -20.23 -30.99
C GLU A 140 3.14 -21.27 -31.27
#